data_AF-A0A2N2F2R7-F1
#
_entry.id   AF-A0A2N2F2R7-F1
#
_cell.length_a   1.000
_cell.length_b   1.000
_cell.length_c   1.000
_cell.angle_alpha   90.00
_cell.angle_beta   90.00
_cell.angle_gamma   90.00
#
_symmetry.space_group_name_H-M   'P 1'
#
loop_
_entity.id
_entity.type
_entity.pdbx_description
1 polymer ?
#
loop_
_entity_poly.entity_id
_entity_poly.type
_entity_poly.pdbx_seq_one_letter_code
_entity_poly.pdbx_strand_id
1 'polypeptide(L)'
;MKKKEKEKKEKQLDFGLKNPPQNIYYKYKDQYELWLSGLETHRFMKDLLMWFVLVMSISLISTQIYSILNLEILPSRIPVLGYFFSLSLRLVDSFWIYFLPSLSILILISGFLFANKYYHRERELSKLLLVAVLLSTMSLSVIFFKLVYSF
;
A
#
# COMPACT_ATOMS: atom_id res chain seq x y z
N MET A 1 13.16 22.17 17.28
CA MET A 1 13.55 21.77 15.90
C MET A 1 14.78 20.86 15.97
N LYS A 2 14.60 19.54 15.83
CA LYS A 2 15.73 18.58 15.81
C LYS A 2 16.42 18.64 14.44
N LYS A 3 17.70 19.02 14.43
CA LYS A 3 18.59 18.97 13.26
C LYS A 3 18.65 17.53 12.74
N LYS A 4 18.35 17.32 11.45
CA LYS A 4 18.67 16.09 10.74
C LYS A 4 20.19 15.91 10.75
N GLU A 5 20.68 14.87 11.43
CA GLU A 5 22.06 14.41 11.28
C GLU A 5 22.28 14.02 9.82
N LYS A 6 23.23 14.71 9.17
CA LYS A 6 23.71 14.33 7.84
C LYS A 6 24.52 13.04 8.00
N GLU A 7 24.13 12.01 7.26
CA GLU A 7 24.87 10.76 7.14
C GLU A 7 26.36 11.03 6.89
N LYS A 8 27.20 10.47 7.75
CA LYS A 8 28.66 10.57 7.65
C LYS A 8 29.10 9.79 6.41
N LYS A 9 29.34 10.52 5.31
CA LYS A 9 30.05 9.97 4.14
C LYS A 9 31.41 9.45 4.61
N GLU A 10 31.69 8.18 4.30
CA GLU A 10 32.97 7.55 4.57
C GLU A 10 34.10 8.41 3.98
N LYS A 11 34.94 8.96 4.85
CA LYS A 11 36.15 9.68 4.43
C LYS A 11 37.16 8.64 3.95
N GLN A 12 37.22 8.44 2.65
CA GLN A 12 38.31 7.71 2.00
C GLN A 12 39.61 8.52 2.14
N LEU A 13 40.74 7.84 2.37
CA LEU A 13 42.07 8.43 2.62
C LEU A 13 42.41 9.57 1.64
N ASP A 14 42.69 10.75 2.21
CA ASP A 14 43.06 11.98 1.50
C ASP A 14 44.41 11.81 0.77
N PHE A 15 44.38 11.23 -0.43
CA PHE A 15 45.52 11.24 -1.35
C PHE A 15 45.69 12.61 -2.03
N GLY A 16 45.75 13.72 -1.30
CA GLY A 16 46.19 15.05 -1.78
C GLY A 16 45.58 15.61 -3.09
N LEU A 17 44.56 14.97 -3.66
CA LEU A 17 44.00 15.24 -4.98
C LEU A 17 42.71 16.02 -4.77
N LYS A 18 42.69 17.26 -5.28
CA LYS A 18 41.59 18.23 -5.08
C LYS A 18 40.22 17.71 -5.52
N ASN A 19 40.17 16.73 -6.43
CA ASN A 19 38.99 15.92 -6.78
C ASN A 19 39.46 14.59 -7.41
N PRO A 20 39.50 13.46 -6.68
CA PRO A 20 39.81 12.18 -7.31
C PRO A 20 38.70 11.81 -8.31
N PRO A 21 39.03 11.21 -9.47
CA PRO A 21 38.07 10.89 -10.53
C PRO A 21 36.93 9.97 -10.05
N GLN A 22 37.18 9.15 -9.02
CA GLN A 22 36.15 8.35 -8.36
C GLN A 22 35.05 9.20 -7.73
N ASN A 23 35.37 10.35 -7.11
CA ASN A 23 34.38 11.20 -6.44
C ASN A 23 33.46 11.91 -7.46
N ILE A 24 33.99 12.20 -8.64
CA ILE A 24 33.22 12.69 -9.78
C ILE A 24 32.30 11.58 -10.30
N TYR A 25 32.82 10.36 -10.47
CA TYR A 25 32.03 9.19 -10.87
C TYR A 25 30.88 8.91 -9.90
N TYR A 26 31.12 8.85 -8.58
CA TYR A 26 30.07 8.62 -7.59
C TYR A 26 29.02 9.74 -7.56
N LYS A 27 29.42 11.00 -7.75
CA LYS A 27 28.48 12.13 -7.82
C LYS A 27 27.52 12.02 -9.02
N TYR A 28 27.98 11.52 -10.15
CA TYR A 28 27.15 11.29 -11.34
C TYR A 28 26.42 9.95 -11.32
N LYS A 29 26.98 8.93 -10.65
CA LYS A 29 26.34 7.62 -10.46
C LYS A 29 25.03 7.75 -9.72
N ASP A 30 25.00 8.50 -8.62
CA ASP A 30 23.77 8.73 -7.83
C ASP A 30 22.68 9.43 -8.66
N GLN A 31 23.06 10.41 -9.49
CA GLN A 31 22.13 11.12 -10.38
C GLN A 31 21.61 10.21 -11.50
N TYR A 32 22.46 9.33 -12.01
CA TYR A 32 22.10 8.36 -13.03
C TYR A 32 21.15 7.28 -12.49
N GLU A 33 21.39 6.76 -11.29
CA GLU A 33 20.49 5.81 -10.61
C GLU A 33 19.11 6.44 -10.34
N LEU A 34 19.05 7.70 -9.90
CA LEU A 34 17.78 8.42 -9.74
C LEU A 34 17.04 8.63 -11.07
N TRP A 35 17.77 8.95 -12.13
CA TRP A 35 17.19 9.13 -13.47
C TRP A 35 16.66 7.81 -14.05
N LEU A 36 17.43 6.72 -13.90
CA LEU A 36 17.05 5.37 -14.30
C LEU A 36 15.80 4.90 -13.53
N SER A 37 15.78 5.14 -12.21
CA SER A 37 14.61 4.88 -11.36
C SER A 37 13.37 5.64 -11.84
N GLY A 38 13.50 6.91 -12.21
CA GLY A 38 12.40 7.70 -12.77
C GLY A 38 11.84 7.11 -14.08
N LEU A 39 12.72 6.68 -14.99
CA LEU A 39 12.34 6.04 -16.25
C LEU A 39 11.60 4.71 -16.04
N GLU A 40 12.06 3.90 -15.10
CA GLU A 40 11.42 2.63 -14.77
C GLU A 40 10.10 2.80 -14.03
N THR A 41 9.99 3.82 -13.19
CA THR A 41 8.71 4.23 -12.58
C THR A 41 7.70 4.60 -13.67
N HIS A 42 8.12 5.32 -14.71
CA HIS A 42 7.24 5.63 -15.84
C HIS A 42 6.79 4.38 -16.62
N ARG A 43 7.65 3.34 -16.68
CA ARG A 43 7.29 2.03 -17.25
C ARG A 43 6.30 1.29 -16.35
N PHE A 44 6.44 1.36 -15.02
CA PHE A 44 5.48 0.80 -14.06
C PHE A 44 4.10 1.43 -14.19
N MET A 45 4.03 2.75 -14.37
CA MET A 45 2.78 3.49 -14.59
C MET A 45 2.03 3.07 -15.86
N LYS A 46 2.67 2.35 -16.79
CA LYS A 46 2.06 1.81 -18.01
C LYS A 46 1.78 0.30 -17.90
N ASP A 47 2.06 -0.32 -16.76
CA ASP A 47 1.86 -1.75 -16.57
C ASP A 47 0.36 -2.08 -16.47
N LEU A 48 -0.11 -3.00 -17.30
CA LEU A 48 -1.51 -3.42 -17.36
C LEU A 48 -1.97 -4.03 -16.04
N LEU A 49 -1.10 -4.82 -15.38
CA LEU A 49 -1.43 -5.47 -14.12
C LEU A 49 -1.65 -4.45 -13.00
N MET A 50 -0.86 -3.38 -12.99
CA MET A 50 -1.00 -2.30 -12.00
C MET A 50 -2.34 -1.58 -12.15
N TRP A 51 -2.71 -1.21 -13.38
CA TRP A 51 -4.01 -0.61 -13.66
C TRP A 51 -5.17 -1.54 -13.33
N PHE A 52 -5.06 -2.82 -13.67
CA PHE A 52 -6.07 -3.82 -13.33
C PHE A 52 -6.29 -3.89 -11.82
N VAL A 53 -5.23 -4.04 -11.03
CA VAL A 53 -5.29 -4.09 -9.56
C VAL A 53 -5.89 -2.82 -8.99
N LEU A 54 -5.50 -1.66 -9.51
CA LEU A 54 -5.97 -0.36 -9.06
C LEU A 54 -7.46 -0.18 -9.34
N VAL A 55 -7.91 -0.41 -10.57
CA VAL A 55 -9.32 -0.27 -10.97
C VAL A 55 -10.21 -1.26 -10.21
N MET A 56 -9.79 -2.52 -10.11
CA MET A 56 -10.55 -3.54 -9.39
C MET A 56 -10.65 -3.23 -7.89
N SER A 57 -9.53 -2.85 -7.25
CA SER A 57 -9.54 -2.52 -5.82
C SER A 57 -10.36 -1.27 -5.52
N ILE A 58 -10.27 -0.23 -6.37
CA ILE A 58 -11.10 0.97 -6.22
C ILE A 58 -12.57 0.61 -6.39
N SER A 59 -12.93 -0.18 -7.41
CA SER A 59 -14.31 -0.62 -7.63
C SER A 59 -14.87 -1.33 -6.40
N LEU A 60 -14.12 -2.29 -5.84
CA LEU A 60 -14.52 -3.03 -4.63
C LEU A 60 -14.71 -2.10 -3.42
N ILE A 61 -13.75 -1.21 -3.16
CA ILE A 61 -13.84 -0.24 -2.07
C ILE A 61 -15.04 0.70 -2.26
N SER A 62 -15.26 1.19 -3.48
CA SER A 62 -16.42 2.01 -3.82
C SER A 62 -17.73 1.27 -3.59
N THR A 63 -17.82 -0.02 -3.91
CA THR A 63 -19.01 -0.82 -3.62
C THR A 63 -19.24 -0.97 -2.12
N GLN A 64 -18.19 -1.16 -1.32
CA GLN A 64 -18.31 -1.19 0.15
C GLN A 64 -18.88 0.15 0.67
N ILE A 65 -18.29 1.28 0.26
CA ILE A 65 -18.73 2.61 0.67
C ILE A 65 -20.17 2.88 0.22
N TYR A 66 -20.49 2.56 -1.03
CA TYR A 66 -21.83 2.71 -1.58
C TYR A 66 -22.85 1.88 -0.78
N SER A 67 -22.51 0.65 -0.41
CA SER A 67 -23.40 -0.20 0.39
C SER A 67 -23.68 0.43 1.76
N ILE A 68 -22.66 0.98 2.42
CA ILE A 68 -22.83 1.68 3.71
C ILE A 68 -23.76 2.89 3.57
N LEU A 69 -23.63 3.66 2.49
CA LEU A 69 -24.43 4.88 2.29
C LEU A 69 -25.88 4.61 1.92
N ASN A 70 -26.18 3.49 1.25
CA ASN A 70 -27.52 3.17 0.75
C ASN A 70 -28.30 2.18 1.61
N LEU A 71 -27.67 1.56 2.60
CA LEU A 71 -28.39 0.76 3.58
C LEU A 71 -29.15 1.69 4.54
N GLU A 72 -30.46 1.81 4.32
CA GLU A 72 -31.37 2.60 5.18
C GLU A 72 -31.31 2.17 6.66
N ILE A 73 -30.97 0.90 6.91
CA ILE A 73 -30.79 0.34 8.25
C ILE A 73 -29.47 -0.44 8.26
N LEU A 74 -28.40 0.20 8.71
CA LEU A 74 -27.18 -0.53 9.10
C LEU A 74 -27.49 -1.37 10.35
N PRO A 75 -27.05 -2.63 10.42
CA PRO A 75 -27.25 -3.45 11.60
C PRO A 75 -26.59 -2.76 12.80
N SER A 76 -27.36 -2.50 13.85
CA SER A 76 -26.89 -1.83 15.08
C SER A 76 -25.78 -2.61 15.78
N ARG A 77 -25.72 -3.92 15.53
CA ARG A 77 -24.77 -4.85 16.12
C ARG A 77 -24.29 -5.84 15.06
N ILE A 78 -22.99 -6.01 14.91
CA ILE A 78 -22.37 -6.88 13.90
C ILE A 78 -21.52 -7.97 14.57
N PRO A 79 -21.57 -9.22 14.10
CA PRO A 79 -20.82 -10.33 14.69
C PRO A 79 -19.37 -10.31 14.19
N VAL A 80 -18.61 -9.28 14.55
CA VAL A 80 -17.19 -9.16 14.18
C VAL A 80 -16.35 -10.22 14.90
N LEU A 81 -16.70 -10.56 16.14
CA LEU A 81 -15.92 -11.45 17.01
C LEU A 81 -16.52 -12.86 17.07
N GLY A 82 -16.55 -13.53 15.93
CA GLY A 82 -17.10 -14.90 15.78
C GLY A 82 -16.42 -15.98 16.63
N TYR A 83 -15.26 -15.69 17.23
CA TYR A 83 -14.51 -16.60 18.08
C TYR A 83 -15.14 -16.82 19.46
N PHE A 84 -15.94 -15.87 19.96
CA PHE A 84 -16.60 -16.04 21.26
C PHE A 84 -17.82 -16.98 21.15
N PHE A 85 -17.95 -17.87 22.15
CA PHE A 85 -19.07 -18.80 22.29
C PHE A 85 -20.36 -18.10 22.78
N SER A 86 -20.24 -16.99 23.50
CA SER A 86 -21.40 -16.21 23.95
C SER A 86 -21.85 -15.18 22.92
N LEU A 87 -23.16 -15.12 22.67
CA LEU A 87 -23.76 -14.20 21.69
C LEU A 87 -23.47 -12.73 22.06
N SER A 88 -23.54 -12.38 23.34
CA SER A 88 -23.32 -11.00 23.81
C SER A 88 -21.91 -10.47 23.57
N LEU A 89 -20.90 -11.34 23.54
CA LEU A 89 -19.50 -10.95 23.26
C LEU A 89 -19.17 -10.98 21.76
N ARG A 90 -20.02 -11.59 20.93
CA ARG A 90 -19.83 -11.68 19.48
C ARG A 90 -20.24 -10.40 18.76
N LEU A 91 -21.27 -9.72 19.27
CA LEU A 91 -21.90 -8.56 18.66
C LEU A 91 -21.22 -7.25 19.08
N VAL A 92 -20.62 -6.56 18.12
CA VAL A 92 -19.94 -5.27 18.28
C VAL A 92 -20.76 -4.16 17.65
N ASP A 93 -20.57 -2.92 18.10
CA ASP A 93 -21.27 -1.74 17.59
C ASP A 93 -21.03 -1.51 16.08
N SER A 94 -22.01 -0.86 15.45
CA SER A 94 -22.07 -0.56 14.02
C SER A 94 -20.90 0.28 13.48
N PHE A 95 -20.24 1.03 14.36
CA PHE A 95 -19.03 1.79 14.04
C PHE A 95 -17.94 0.94 13.38
N TRP A 96 -17.85 -0.35 13.72
CA TRP A 96 -16.81 -1.23 13.18
C TRP A 96 -16.99 -1.56 11.69
N ILE A 97 -18.17 -1.31 11.10
CA ILE A 97 -18.37 -1.46 9.65
C ILE A 97 -17.46 -0.51 8.86
N TYR A 98 -17.29 0.74 9.34
CA TYR A 98 -16.47 1.75 8.66
C TYR A 98 -14.97 1.45 8.69
N PHE A 99 -14.53 0.57 9.60
CA PHE A 99 -13.13 0.18 9.71
C PHE A 99 -12.65 -0.61 8.49
N LEU A 100 -13.49 -1.48 7.93
CA LEU A 100 -13.13 -2.35 6.79
C LEU A 100 -12.81 -1.59 5.49
N PRO A 101 -13.64 -0.65 5.01
CA PRO A 101 -13.30 0.16 3.83
C PRO A 101 -12.10 1.06 4.10
N SER A 102 -11.97 1.61 5.31
CA SER A 102 -10.81 2.42 5.70
C SER A 102 -9.51 1.62 5.65
N LEU A 103 -9.52 0.39 6.18
CA LEU A 103 -8.38 -0.52 6.12
C LEU A 103 -8.04 -0.92 4.68
N SER A 104 -9.05 -1.17 3.84
CA SER A 104 -8.86 -1.50 2.42
C SER A 104 -8.18 -0.35 1.66
N ILE A 105 -8.56 0.91 1.94
CA ILE A 105 -7.90 2.10 1.38
C ILE A 105 -6.45 2.19 1.83
N LEU A 106 -6.17 1.98 3.11
CA LEU A 106 -4.80 2.00 3.64
C LEU A 106 -3.90 0.94 3.01
N ILE A 107 -4.42 -0.28 2.82
CA ILE A 107 -3.71 -1.38 2.15
C ILE A 107 -3.44 -1.03 0.68
N LEU A 108 -4.44 -0.48 -0.03
CA LEU A 108 -4.26 -0.06 -1.42
C LEU A 108 -3.19 1.03 -1.57
N ILE A 109 -3.26 2.09 -0.75
CA ILE A 109 -2.30 3.21 -0.81
C ILE A 109 -0.89 2.73 -0.45
N SER A 110 -0.74 2.04 0.68
CA SER A 110 0.57 1.55 1.12
C SER A 110 1.17 0.53 0.14
N GLY A 111 0.36 -0.41 -0.33
CA GLY A 111 0.73 -1.41 -1.32
C GLY A 111 1.20 -0.78 -2.63
N PHE A 112 0.49 0.25 -3.11
CA PHE A 112 0.87 0.99 -4.30
C PHE A 112 2.19 1.76 -4.13
N LEU A 113 2.37 2.47 -2.99
CA LEU A 113 3.59 3.20 -2.69
C LEU A 113 4.80 2.27 -2.61
N PHE A 114 4.66 1.11 -1.96
CA PHE A 114 5.72 0.11 -1.87
C PHE A 114 5.98 -0.57 -3.22
N ALA A 115 4.95 -0.98 -3.95
CA ALA A 115 5.10 -1.59 -5.26
C ALA A 115 5.88 -0.67 -6.21
N ASN A 116 5.53 0.62 -6.22
CA ASN A 116 6.21 1.62 -7.03
C ASN A 116 7.67 1.84 -6.58
N LYS A 117 7.91 2.01 -5.28
CA LYS A 117 9.26 2.23 -4.72
C LYS A 117 10.21 1.07 -5.03
N TYR A 118 9.74 -0.17 -4.94
CA TYR A 118 10.57 -1.36 -5.12
C TYR A 118 10.57 -1.91 -6.55
N TYR A 119 9.79 -1.34 -7.47
CA TYR A 119 9.67 -1.86 -8.83
C TYR A 119 10.99 -1.89 -9.59
N HIS A 120 11.81 -0.86 -9.43
CA HIS A 120 13.13 -0.77 -10.05
C HIS A 120 14.10 -1.84 -9.51
N ARG A 121 14.02 -2.12 -8.21
CA ARG A 121 14.94 -3.08 -7.57
C ARG A 121 14.51 -4.53 -7.85
N GLU A 122 13.23 -4.84 -7.69
CA GLU A 122 12.69 -6.19 -7.82
C GLU A 122 11.31 -6.19 -8.47
N ARG A 123 11.31 -6.21 -9.80
CA ARG A 123 10.10 -6.14 -10.63
C ARG A 123 9.05 -7.21 -10.29
N GLU A 124 9.46 -8.46 -10.16
CA GLU A 124 8.53 -9.57 -9.91
C GLU A 124 7.95 -9.53 -8.49
N LEU A 125 8.74 -9.13 -7.48
CA LEU A 125 8.22 -8.91 -6.13
C LEU A 125 7.19 -7.78 -6.10
N SER A 126 7.42 -6.68 -6.82
CA SER A 126 6.43 -5.60 -6.91
C SER A 126 5.11 -6.05 -7.55
N LYS A 127 5.16 -6.91 -8.57
CA LYS A 127 3.95 -7.50 -9.17
C LYS A 127 3.23 -8.44 -8.20
N LEU A 128 3.98 -9.31 -7.51
CA LEU A 128 3.41 -10.19 -6.47
C LEU A 128 2.77 -9.39 -5.35
N LEU A 129 3.37 -8.26 -4.95
CA LEU A 129 2.81 -7.35 -3.97
C LEU A 129 1.47 -6.76 -4.47
N LEU A 130 1.37 -6.34 -5.73
CA LEU A 130 0.10 -5.87 -6.31
C LEU A 130 -0.97 -6.96 -6.30
N VAL A 131 -0.61 -8.20 -6.62
CA VAL A 131 -1.54 -9.34 -6.55
C VAL A 131 -1.98 -9.61 -5.10
N ALA A 132 -1.06 -9.53 -4.13
CA ALA A 132 -1.38 -9.65 -2.71
C ALA A 132 -2.31 -8.55 -2.22
N VAL A 133 -2.11 -7.31 -2.68
CA VAL A 133 -3.01 -6.17 -2.41
C VAL A 133 -4.41 -6.47 -2.95
N LEU A 134 -4.53 -6.94 -4.20
CA LEU A 134 -5.82 -7.30 -4.79
C LEU A 134 -6.53 -8.41 -4.01
N LEU A 135 -5.81 -9.47 -3.65
CA LEU A 135 -6.36 -10.57 -2.84
C LEU A 135 -6.82 -10.08 -1.47
N SER A 136 -6.07 -9.19 -0.84
CA SER A 136 -6.44 -8.59 0.44
C SER A 136 -7.67 -7.71 0.33
N THR A 137 -7.78 -6.86 -0.70
CA THR A 137 -8.96 -6.00 -0.90
C THR A 137 -10.20 -6.83 -1.25
N MET A 138 -10.06 -7.89 -2.05
CA MET A 138 -11.13 -8.87 -2.29
C MET A 138 -11.58 -9.56 -1.00
N SER A 139 -10.64 -10.08 -0.19
CA SER A 139 -10.95 -10.76 1.07
C SER A 139 -11.70 -9.83 2.04
N LEU A 140 -11.24 -8.60 2.21
CA LEU A 140 -11.92 -7.60 3.04
C LEU A 140 -13.32 -7.27 2.51
N SER A 141 -13.51 -7.25 1.19
CA SER A 141 -14.82 -7.03 0.58
C SER A 141 -15.78 -8.17 0.87
N VAL A 142 -15.31 -9.42 0.76
CA VAL A 142 -16.12 -10.61 1.08
C VAL A 142 -16.51 -10.61 2.56
N ILE A 143 -15.57 -10.29 3.46
CA ILE A 143 -15.83 -10.17 4.90
C ILE A 143 -16.87 -9.08 5.15
N PHE A 144 -16.71 -7.90 4.54
CA PHE A 144 -17.66 -6.80 4.64
C PHE A 144 -19.07 -7.24 4.23
N PHE A 145 -19.23 -7.82 3.04
CA PHE A 145 -20.55 -8.26 2.57
C PHE A 145 -21.15 -9.36 3.44
N LYS A 146 -20.33 -10.29 3.93
CA LYS A 146 -20.79 -11.29 4.89
C LYS A 146 -21.32 -10.65 6.18
N LEU A 147 -20.65 -9.62 6.70
CA LEU A 147 -21.10 -8.96 7.92
C LEU A 147 -22.37 -8.12 7.72
N VAL A 148 -22.53 -7.55 6.54
CA VAL A 148 -23.65 -6.66 6.20
C VAL A 148 -24.91 -7.43 5.80
N TYR A 149 -24.77 -8.51 5.01
CA TYR A 149 -25.90 -9.26 4.44
C TYR A 149 -26.20 -10.60 5.10
N SER A 150 -25.43 -11.02 6.13
CA SER A 150 -25.74 -12.24 6.90
C SER A 150 -26.81 -12.01 7.98
N PHE A 151 -27.55 -10.91 7.90
CA PHE A 151 -28.66 -10.57 8.80
C PHE A 151 -29.99 -10.56 8.04
#